data_AF-A0A1X0NP61-F1
#
_entry.id   AF-A0A1X0NP61-F1
#
_cell.length_a   1.000
_cell.length_b   1.000
_cell.length_c   1.000
_cell.angle_alpha   90.00
_cell.angle_beta   90.00
_cell.angle_gamma   90.00
#
_symmetry.space_group_name_H-M   'P 1'
#
loop_
_entity.id
_entity.type
_entity.pdbx_description
1 polymer ?
#
loop_
_entity_poly.entity_id
_entity_poly.type
_entity_poly.pdbx_seq_one_letter_code
_entity_poly.pdbx_strand_id
1 'polypeptide(L)'
;MSSAPTPLFSSSALSRLRVVQRSFLTRRGGRHVARTAVAVEYRPSLQRRISGGDGGNYERVIDAEVLHGDEQVFWGERRGFYRRPVQYFPTWDRLAQALILITRQVPRVPQEMAFRLMAVFLKLMLLPQLVMSADLMLPSWVATNAEGVLAAARKDDSKNDTTTTTTTKNDNSNSNNNNNSSDKKQQ
;
A
#
# COMPACT_ATOMS: atom_id res chain seq x y z
N MET A 1 -32.04 3.41 4.40
CA MET A 1 -30.59 3.62 4.57
C MET A 1 -29.89 2.28 4.36
N SER A 2 -29.35 2.02 3.17
CA SER A 2 -28.54 0.80 2.94
C SER A 2 -27.12 1.09 3.42
N SER A 3 -26.70 0.43 4.49
CA SER A 3 -25.29 0.44 4.91
C SER A 3 -24.43 -0.10 3.77
N ALA A 4 -23.36 0.62 3.45
CA ALA A 4 -22.37 0.11 2.50
C ALA A 4 -21.84 -1.24 3.01
N PRO A 5 -21.70 -2.26 2.15
CA PRO A 5 -21.21 -3.56 2.58
C PRO A 5 -19.79 -3.41 3.14
N THR A 6 -19.60 -3.84 4.38
CA THR A 6 -18.29 -3.84 5.02
C THR A 6 -17.38 -4.85 4.32
N PRO A 7 -16.12 -4.47 3.99
CA PRO A 7 -15.21 -5.39 3.35
C PRO A 7 -14.91 -6.56 4.30
N LEU A 8 -15.08 -7.78 3.81
CA LEU A 8 -14.81 -9.03 4.55
C LEU A 8 -13.32 -9.23 4.87
N PHE A 9 -12.44 -8.46 4.21
CA PHE A 9 -10.99 -8.56 4.35
C PHE A 9 -10.37 -7.20 4.66
N SER A 10 -9.22 -7.23 5.34
CA SER A 10 -8.30 -6.09 5.39
C SER A 10 -7.93 -5.63 3.98
N SER A 11 -7.71 -4.33 3.79
CA SER A 11 -7.23 -3.74 2.54
C SER A 11 -5.98 -4.44 2.01
N SER A 12 -5.07 -4.86 2.89
CA SER A 12 -3.84 -5.59 2.56
C SER A 12 -4.07 -7.04 2.07
N ALA A 13 -5.24 -7.61 2.38
CA ALA A 13 -5.65 -8.94 1.98
C ALA A 13 -6.41 -8.91 0.65
N LEU A 14 -7.20 -7.86 0.37
CA LEU A 14 -7.96 -7.71 -0.89
C LEU A 14 -7.08 -7.70 -2.15
N SER A 15 -5.84 -7.23 -2.04
CA SER A 15 -4.88 -7.24 -3.15
C SER A 15 -4.37 -8.64 -3.50
N ARG A 16 -4.43 -9.59 -2.56
CA ARG A 16 -3.80 -10.93 -2.68
C ARG A 16 -4.82 -12.07 -2.69
N LEU A 17 -5.86 -11.94 -1.90
CA LEU A 17 -6.89 -12.95 -1.68
C LEU A 17 -8.17 -12.60 -2.44
N ARG A 18 -8.95 -13.62 -2.74
CA ARG A 18 -10.29 -13.51 -3.29
C ARG A 18 -11.20 -14.54 -2.62
N VAL A 19 -12.47 -14.19 -2.45
CA VAL A 19 -13.51 -15.18 -2.12
C VAL A 19 -13.96 -15.81 -3.42
N VAL A 20 -13.94 -17.14 -3.48
CA VAL A 20 -14.49 -17.91 -4.60
C VAL A 20 -15.64 -18.75 -4.08
N GLN A 21 -16.82 -18.54 -4.66
CA GLN A 21 -18.01 -19.34 -4.41
C GLN A 21 -18.30 -20.17 -5.66
N ARG A 22 -18.22 -21.49 -5.52
CA ARG A 22 -18.55 -22.44 -6.60
C ARG A 22 -19.75 -23.26 -6.18
N SER A 23 -20.86 -23.12 -6.90
CA SER A 23 -22.08 -23.91 -6.71
C SER A 23 -22.08 -25.11 -7.65
N PHE A 24 -22.48 -26.27 -7.15
CA PHE A 24 -22.57 -27.50 -7.93
C PHE A 24 -23.73 -28.37 -7.43
N LEU A 25 -24.36 -29.11 -8.35
CA LEU A 25 -25.42 -30.05 -8.05
C LEU A 25 -24.81 -31.43 -7.81
N THR A 26 -25.08 -32.01 -6.63
CA THR A 26 -24.65 -33.37 -6.28
C THR A 26 -25.84 -34.31 -6.25
N ARG A 27 -25.68 -35.56 -6.70
CA ARG A 27 -26.73 -36.57 -6.59
C ARG A 27 -26.53 -37.36 -5.28
N ARG A 28 -27.56 -37.40 -4.42
CA ARG A 28 -27.55 -38.22 -3.20
C ARG A 28 -28.89 -38.91 -3.06
N GLY A 29 -28.88 -40.25 -3.02
CA GLY A 29 -30.10 -41.05 -2.87
C GLY A 29 -31.14 -40.78 -3.95
N GLY A 30 -30.72 -40.62 -5.22
CA GLY A 30 -31.62 -40.36 -6.35
C GLY A 30 -32.11 -38.91 -6.50
N ARG A 31 -31.88 -38.03 -5.51
CA ARG A 31 -32.23 -36.61 -5.57
C ARG A 31 -31.01 -35.74 -5.90
N HIS A 32 -31.25 -34.63 -6.60
CA HIS A 32 -30.25 -33.58 -6.80
C HIS A 32 -30.26 -32.62 -5.60
N VAL A 33 -29.08 -32.39 -5.02
CA VAL A 33 -28.85 -31.49 -3.88
C VAL A 33 -27.85 -30.42 -4.32
N ALA A 34 -28.28 -29.16 -4.29
CA ALA A 34 -27.40 -28.03 -4.51
C ALA A 34 -26.42 -27.91 -3.34
N ARG A 35 -25.12 -27.87 -3.65
CA ARG A 35 -24.04 -27.65 -2.69
C ARG A 35 -23.17 -26.49 -3.17
N THR A 36 -22.57 -25.79 -2.23
CA THR A 36 -21.68 -24.66 -2.52
C THR A 36 -20.38 -24.83 -1.77
N ALA A 37 -19.27 -24.73 -2.48
CA ALA A 37 -17.95 -24.56 -1.87
C ALA A 37 -17.61 -23.08 -1.85
N VAL A 38 -17.38 -22.53 -0.66
CA VAL A 38 -16.91 -21.16 -0.46
C VAL A 38 -15.50 -21.26 0.11
N ALA A 39 -14.54 -20.66 -0.58
CA ALA A 39 -13.14 -20.69 -0.18
C ALA A 39 -12.51 -19.31 -0.33
N VAL A 40 -11.49 -19.06 0.49
CA VAL A 40 -10.58 -17.92 0.32
C VAL A 40 -9.34 -18.44 -0.38
N GLU A 41 -9.14 -17.99 -1.61
CA GLU A 41 -8.01 -18.41 -2.45
C GLU A 41 -7.08 -17.24 -2.73
N TYR A 42 -5.81 -17.51 -3.01
CA TYR A 42 -4.94 -16.52 -3.63
C TYR A 42 -5.46 -16.14 -5.03
N ARG A 43 -5.20 -14.91 -5.47
CA ARG A 43 -5.51 -14.48 -6.83
C ARG A 43 -4.74 -15.32 -7.85
N PRO A 44 -5.27 -15.55 -9.07
CA PRO A 44 -4.66 -16.45 -10.05
C PRO A 44 -3.21 -16.11 -10.43
N SER A 45 -2.83 -14.83 -10.41
CA SER A 45 -1.44 -14.40 -10.65
C SER A 45 -0.49 -14.89 -9.55
N LEU A 46 -0.91 -14.85 -8.29
CA LEU A 46 -0.14 -15.36 -7.16
C LEU A 46 -0.20 -16.89 -7.09
N GLN A 47 -1.34 -17.49 -7.43
CA GLN A 47 -1.49 -18.94 -7.48
C GLN A 47 -0.50 -19.58 -8.46
N ARG A 48 -0.27 -18.99 -9.63
CA ARG A 48 0.74 -19.45 -10.60
C ARG A 48 2.17 -19.43 -10.02
N ARG A 49 2.48 -18.42 -9.21
CA ARG A 49 3.78 -18.32 -8.52
C ARG A 49 3.95 -19.39 -7.44
N ILE A 50 2.86 -19.72 -6.73
CA ILE A 50 2.86 -20.77 -5.70
C ILE A 50 3.00 -22.16 -6.35
N SER A 51 2.25 -22.44 -7.40
CA SER A 51 2.17 -23.78 -8.02
C SER A 51 3.35 -24.12 -8.96
N GLY A 52 4.46 -23.36 -8.94
CA GLY A 52 5.65 -23.69 -9.73
C GLY A 52 5.66 -23.18 -11.17
N GLY A 53 4.60 -22.52 -11.65
CA GLY A 53 4.52 -22.03 -13.04
C GLY A 53 5.55 -20.95 -13.41
N ASP A 54 5.98 -20.15 -12.41
CA ASP A 54 7.04 -19.14 -12.52
C ASP A 54 8.22 -19.48 -11.58
N GLY A 55 8.59 -20.76 -11.45
CA GLY A 55 9.73 -21.18 -10.62
C GLY A 55 9.44 -21.27 -9.12
N GLY A 56 8.17 -21.40 -8.72
CA GLY A 56 7.78 -21.77 -7.36
C GLY A 56 8.11 -20.75 -6.26
N ASN A 57 8.43 -19.51 -6.63
CA ASN A 57 8.99 -18.54 -5.71
C ASN A 57 7.94 -17.52 -5.21
N TYR A 58 7.19 -17.91 -4.18
CA TYR A 58 6.31 -17.01 -3.46
C TYR A 58 6.63 -16.96 -1.97
N GLU A 59 7.32 -15.90 -1.54
CA GLU A 59 7.87 -15.70 -0.19
C GLU A 59 6.89 -15.86 0.98
N ARG A 60 5.58 -15.69 0.76
CA ARG A 60 4.56 -15.77 1.82
C ARG A 60 3.92 -17.15 1.96
N VAL A 61 4.32 -18.11 1.13
CA VAL A 61 3.95 -19.53 1.25
C VAL A 61 5.25 -20.30 1.41
N ILE A 62 5.34 -21.05 2.49
CA ILE A 62 6.54 -21.79 2.87
C ILE A 62 6.27 -23.26 2.59
N ASP A 63 7.28 -23.93 2.02
CA ASP A 63 7.25 -25.37 1.83
C ASP A 63 7.33 -26.10 3.18
N ALA A 64 6.50 -27.13 3.37
CA ALA A 64 6.35 -27.75 4.68
C ALA A 64 7.56 -28.64 5.04
N GLU A 65 8.25 -29.22 4.05
CA GLU A 65 9.52 -29.93 4.25
C GLU A 65 10.61 -29.05 4.87
N VAL A 66 10.64 -27.75 4.53
CA VAL A 66 11.61 -26.80 5.12
C VAL A 66 11.32 -26.53 6.60
N LEU A 67 10.08 -26.72 7.02
CA LEU A 67 9.62 -26.36 8.36
C LEU A 67 9.94 -27.44 9.41
N HIS A 68 9.66 -28.70 9.09
CA HIS A 68 9.82 -29.83 10.02
C HIS A 68 10.58 -31.02 9.43
N GLY A 69 11.13 -30.90 8.22
CA GLY A 69 11.73 -32.01 7.49
C GLY A 69 10.67 -32.90 6.85
N ASP A 70 11.00 -34.19 6.73
CA ASP A 70 10.19 -35.20 6.03
C ASP A 70 8.71 -35.23 6.46
N GLU A 71 7.84 -34.82 5.53
CA GLU A 71 6.38 -34.79 5.69
C GLU A 71 5.77 -36.18 5.83
N GLN A 72 6.31 -37.18 5.12
CA GLN A 72 5.84 -38.55 5.13
C GLN A 72 6.04 -39.17 6.51
N VAL A 73 7.16 -38.87 7.17
CA VAL A 73 7.40 -39.25 8.56
C VAL A 73 6.48 -38.46 9.49
N PHE A 74 6.40 -37.14 9.35
CA PHE A 74 5.61 -36.30 10.26
C PHE A 74 4.10 -36.63 10.24
N TRP A 75 3.47 -36.61 9.06
CA TRP A 75 2.04 -36.90 8.92
C TRP A 75 1.72 -38.40 9.02
N GLY A 76 2.67 -39.25 8.64
CA GLY A 76 2.54 -40.70 8.73
C GLY A 76 2.83 -41.28 10.12
N GLU A 77 3.38 -40.49 11.03
CA GLU A 77 3.75 -40.96 12.36
C GLU A 77 2.52 -41.40 13.18
N ARG A 78 2.74 -42.49 13.89
CA ARG A 78 1.74 -43.32 14.54
C ARG A 78 2.09 -43.41 16.03
N ARG A 79 1.10 -43.16 16.90
CA ARG A 79 1.28 -43.11 18.37
C ARG A 79 1.63 -44.50 18.91
N GLY A 80 2.93 -44.74 19.13
CA GLY A 80 3.46 -46.01 19.62
C GLY A 80 3.58 -46.13 21.14
N PHE A 81 3.37 -45.05 21.90
CA PHE A 81 3.59 -45.04 23.35
C PHE A 81 2.54 -45.89 24.09
N TYR A 82 2.94 -47.09 24.53
CA TYR A 82 2.20 -48.03 25.38
C TYR A 82 0.74 -48.30 24.97
N ARG A 83 0.39 -48.25 23.67
CA ARG A 83 -0.95 -48.57 23.17
C ARG A 83 -0.93 -49.46 21.93
N ARG A 84 -1.82 -50.45 21.91
CA ARG A 84 -2.35 -51.12 20.71
C ARG A 84 -3.86 -50.89 20.73
N PRO A 85 -4.50 -50.39 19.65
CA PRO A 85 -4.01 -50.17 18.29
C PRO A 85 -3.21 -48.88 18.11
N VAL A 86 -2.29 -48.91 17.15
CA VAL A 86 -1.43 -47.77 16.81
C VAL A 86 -2.23 -46.81 15.91
N GLN A 87 -2.64 -45.67 16.46
CA GLN A 87 -3.42 -44.65 15.76
C GLN A 87 -2.52 -43.49 15.31
N TYR A 88 -2.92 -42.79 14.25
CA TYR A 88 -2.26 -41.54 13.86
C TYR A 88 -2.39 -40.48 14.96
N PHE A 89 -1.49 -39.50 14.93
CA PHE A 89 -1.67 -38.30 15.75
C PHE A 89 -2.93 -37.53 15.34
N PRO A 90 -3.65 -36.93 16.30
CA PRO A 90 -4.86 -36.18 15.99
C PRO A 90 -4.51 -34.91 15.19
N THR A 91 -5.41 -34.52 14.28
CA THR A 91 -5.17 -33.40 13.35
C THR A 91 -4.85 -32.09 14.07
N TRP A 92 -5.49 -31.82 15.21
CA TRP A 92 -5.27 -30.59 15.96
C TRP A 92 -3.84 -30.48 16.52
N ASP A 93 -3.23 -31.60 16.92
CA ASP A 93 -1.86 -31.62 17.48
C ASP A 93 -0.84 -31.34 16.38
N ARG A 94 -1.02 -31.95 15.21
CA ARG A 94 -0.18 -31.68 14.04
C ARG A 94 -0.30 -30.25 13.55
N LEU A 95 -1.52 -29.70 13.49
CA LEU A 95 -1.74 -28.31 13.14
C LEU A 95 -1.12 -27.35 14.17
N ALA A 96 -1.21 -27.68 15.46
CA ALA A 96 -0.58 -26.89 16.51
C ALA A 96 0.94 -26.91 16.40
N GLN A 97 1.56 -28.09 16.21
CA GLN A 97 3.00 -28.23 16.02
C GLN A 97 3.49 -27.45 14.79
N ALA A 98 2.79 -27.57 13.65
CA ALA A 98 3.11 -26.82 12.45
C ALA A 98 2.99 -25.30 12.66
N LEU A 99 1.91 -24.84 13.31
CA LEU A 99 1.73 -23.42 13.63
C LEU A 99 2.82 -22.89 14.56
N ILE A 100 3.20 -23.66 15.58
CA ILE A 100 4.29 -23.33 16.49
C ILE A 100 5.57 -23.14 15.70
N LEU A 101 5.91 -24.08 14.82
CA LEU A 101 7.11 -24.00 13.98
C LEU A 101 7.10 -22.75 13.08
N ILE A 102 5.96 -22.43 12.45
CA ILE A 102 5.82 -21.25 11.59
C ILE A 102 6.00 -19.95 12.38
N THR A 103 5.58 -19.93 13.64
CA THR A 103 5.58 -18.72 14.49
C THR A 103 6.77 -18.62 15.43
N ARG A 104 7.77 -19.50 15.31
CA ARG A 104 8.98 -19.44 16.12
C ARG A 104 9.71 -18.10 15.94
N GLN A 105 10.30 -17.62 17.02
CA GLN A 105 11.07 -16.38 17.02
C GLN A 105 12.31 -16.53 16.12
N VAL A 106 12.38 -15.72 15.08
CA VAL A 106 13.56 -15.63 14.21
C VAL A 106 14.66 -14.83 14.92
N PRO A 107 15.91 -15.34 15.04
CA PRO A 107 17.01 -14.56 15.59
C PRO A 107 17.28 -13.37 14.68
N ARG A 108 16.90 -12.17 15.13
CA ARG A 108 17.08 -10.93 14.37
C ARG A 108 18.54 -10.50 14.46
N VAL A 109 19.15 -10.25 13.30
CA VAL A 109 20.55 -9.85 13.19
C VAL A 109 20.72 -8.45 13.82
N PRO A 110 21.78 -8.19 14.62
CA PRO A 110 22.02 -6.87 15.22
C PRO A 110 22.07 -5.72 14.20
N GLN A 111 22.42 -6.00 12.94
CA GLN A 111 22.39 -5.04 11.83
C GLN A 111 20.98 -4.48 11.58
N GLU A 112 19.92 -5.30 11.68
CA GLU A 112 18.54 -4.81 11.57
C GLU A 112 18.19 -3.88 12.74
N MET A 113 18.70 -4.17 13.94
CA MET A 113 18.51 -3.30 15.10
C MET A 113 19.24 -1.98 14.93
N ALA A 114 20.49 -2.01 14.45
CA ALA A 114 21.26 -0.82 14.13
C ALA A 114 20.57 0.06 13.08
N PHE A 115 19.98 -0.54 12.03
CA PHE A 115 19.19 0.20 11.04
C PHE A 115 17.95 0.86 11.65
N ARG A 116 17.23 0.15 12.53
CA ARG A 116 16.08 0.73 13.25
C ARG A 116 16.51 1.88 14.16
N LEU A 117 17.65 1.75 14.86
CA LEU A 117 18.21 2.82 15.68
C LEU A 117 18.62 4.02 14.81
N MET A 118 19.24 3.79 13.65
CA MET A 118 19.56 4.84 12.68
C MET A 118 18.29 5.59 12.26
N ALA A 119 17.17 4.92 11.98
CA ALA A 119 15.92 5.58 11.63
C ALA A 119 15.39 6.48 12.76
N VAL A 120 15.57 6.07 14.02
CA VAL A 120 15.22 6.90 15.19
C VAL A 120 16.14 8.13 15.27
N PHE A 121 17.45 7.94 15.14
CA PHE A 121 18.42 9.03 15.19
C PHE A 121 18.31 9.99 14.01
N LEU A 122 17.93 9.50 12.83
CA LEU A 122 17.68 10.33 11.66
C LEU A 122 16.59 11.35 11.94
N LYS A 123 15.48 10.93 12.58
CA LYS A 123 14.41 11.87 12.98
C LYS A 123 14.91 12.92 13.97
N LEU A 124 15.80 12.53 14.90
CA LEU A 124 16.39 13.44 15.88
C LEU A 124 17.42 14.40 15.28
N MET A 125 18.10 14.02 14.19
CA MET A 125 19.01 14.92 13.47
C MET A 125 18.28 15.87 12.50
N LEU A 126 17.22 15.41 11.84
CA LEU A 126 16.47 16.26 10.91
C LEU A 126 15.69 17.36 11.62
N LEU A 127 15.26 17.16 12.87
CA LEU A 127 14.50 18.18 13.63
C LEU A 127 15.32 19.46 13.87
N PRO A 128 16.54 19.41 14.45
CA PRO A 128 17.41 20.58 14.59
C PRO A 128 17.78 21.22 13.26
N GLN A 129 18.06 20.40 12.23
CA GLN A 129 18.38 20.91 10.89
C GLN A 129 17.21 21.66 10.26
N LEU A 130 15.98 21.14 10.45
CA LEU A 130 14.76 21.81 9.98
C LEU A 130 14.52 23.11 10.75
N VAL A 131 14.75 23.13 12.06
CA VAL A 131 14.62 24.35 12.88
C VAL A 131 15.62 25.41 12.44
N MET A 132 16.91 25.09 12.30
CA MET A 132 17.91 26.05 11.80
C MET A 132 17.60 26.52 10.37
N SER A 133 17.15 25.61 9.50
CA SER A 133 16.78 25.98 8.12
C SER A 133 15.55 26.89 8.11
N ALA A 134 14.55 26.62 8.96
CA ALA A 134 13.39 27.46 9.13
C ALA A 134 13.75 28.82 9.75
N ASP A 135 14.65 28.88 10.73
CA ASP A 135 15.13 30.13 11.33
C ASP A 135 15.91 31.00 10.35
N LEU A 136 16.49 30.43 9.29
CA LEU A 136 17.16 31.19 8.22
C LEU A 136 16.20 31.58 7.09
N MET A 137 15.25 30.70 6.75
CA MET A 137 14.29 30.93 5.67
C MET A 137 13.09 31.79 6.09
N LEU A 138 12.66 31.75 7.36
CA LEU A 138 11.52 32.55 7.84
C LEU A 138 11.86 34.04 7.88
N PRO A 139 12.99 34.51 8.45
CA PRO A 139 13.33 35.93 8.41
C PRO A 139 13.60 36.43 6.99
N SER A 140 14.18 35.62 6.11
CA SER A 140 14.39 36.00 4.70
C SER A 140 13.09 36.05 3.89
N TRP A 141 12.15 35.14 4.15
CA TRP A 141 10.81 35.20 3.56
C TRP A 141 9.97 36.35 4.14
N VAL A 142 10.06 36.62 5.45
CA VAL A 142 9.40 37.76 6.07
C VAL A 142 10.00 39.07 5.57
N ALA A 143 11.33 39.17 5.42
CA ALA A 143 12.00 40.34 4.88
C ALA A 143 11.61 40.60 3.41
N THR A 144 11.60 39.57 2.57
CA THR A 144 11.21 39.71 1.15
C THR A 144 9.74 40.08 0.96
N ASN A 145 8.82 39.58 1.80
CA ASN A 145 7.43 40.00 1.76
C ASN A 145 7.21 41.39 2.39
N ALA A 146 7.94 41.73 3.46
CA ALA A 146 7.90 43.05 4.06
C ALA A 146 8.45 44.13 3.11
N GLU A 147 9.50 43.84 2.36
CA GLU A 147 10.00 44.69 1.27
C GLU A 147 8.97 44.86 0.16
N GLY A 148 8.21 43.81 -0.19
CA GLY A 148 7.09 43.90 -1.12
C GLY A 148 5.96 44.82 -0.62
N VAL A 149 5.62 44.76 0.68
CA VAL A 149 4.62 45.62 1.32
C VAL A 149 5.12 47.06 1.46
N LEU A 150 6.39 47.27 1.80
CA LEU A 150 7.04 48.60 1.87
C LEU A 150 7.18 49.24 0.49
N ALA A 151 7.48 48.46 -0.54
CA ALA A 151 7.49 48.94 -1.92
C ALA A 151 6.09 49.31 -2.42
N ALA A 152 5.05 48.56 -2.02
CA ALA A 152 3.66 48.91 -2.28
C ALA A 152 3.24 50.21 -1.55
N ALA A 153 3.58 50.35 -0.27
CA ALA A 153 3.29 51.55 0.53
C ALA A 153 4.00 52.81 -0.01
N ARG A 154 5.28 52.71 -0.44
CA ARG A 154 5.98 53.82 -1.09
C ARG A 154 5.42 54.19 -2.47
N LYS A 155 4.78 53.24 -3.16
CA LYS A 155 4.10 53.47 -4.44
C LYS A 155 2.74 54.16 -4.25
N ASP A 156 2.15 54.04 -3.07
CA ASP A 156 0.93 54.74 -2.67
C ASP A 156 1.22 56.15 -2.11
N ASP A 157 2.35 56.36 -1.43
CA ASP A 157 2.79 57.72 -1.01
C ASP A 157 3.23 58.60 -2.20
N SER A 158 3.71 58.00 -3.30
CA SER A 158 4.02 58.71 -4.54
C SER A 158 2.79 58.98 -5.43
N LYS A 159 1.59 58.68 -4.93
CA LYS A 159 0.30 59.01 -5.56
C LYS A 159 -0.49 60.13 -4.85
N ASN A 160 0.11 60.80 -3.87
CA ASN A 160 -0.52 61.94 -3.17
C ASN A 160 -0.02 63.32 -3.63
N ASP A 161 0.82 63.40 -4.66
CA ASP A 161 0.98 64.62 -5.44
C ASP A 161 0.27 64.45 -6.79
N THR A 162 -0.67 65.37 -7.07
CA THR A 162 -1.56 65.48 -8.26
C THR A 162 -2.64 64.39 -8.41
N THR A 163 -3.97 64.62 -8.51
CA THR A 163 -4.88 65.78 -8.43
C THR A 163 -6.31 65.20 -8.52
N THR A 164 -7.32 65.88 -7.95
CA THR A 164 -8.74 65.95 -8.40
C THR A 164 -9.43 64.74 -9.08
N THR A 165 -10.51 64.29 -8.42
CA THR A 165 -11.86 63.99 -8.95
C THR A 165 -12.08 62.97 -10.09
N THR A 166 -13.22 62.30 -9.95
CA THR A 166 -14.08 61.64 -10.97
C THR A 166 -13.59 60.30 -11.55
N THR A 167 -14.16 59.18 -11.09
CA THR A 167 -15.31 58.43 -11.66
C THR A 167 -15.13 57.83 -13.06
N THR A 168 -15.72 56.63 -13.18
CA THR A 168 -16.25 55.93 -14.36
C THR A 168 -15.33 55.09 -15.26
N LYS A 169 -15.34 53.79 -14.96
CA LYS A 169 -15.75 52.66 -15.82
C LYS A 169 -15.98 52.88 -17.33
N ASN A 170 -15.58 51.83 -18.05
CA ASN A 170 -16.03 51.31 -19.34
C ASN A 170 -15.24 51.69 -20.60
N ASP A 171 -14.39 50.73 -20.98
CA ASP A 171 -14.45 49.95 -22.21
C ASP A 171 -14.68 50.70 -23.53
N ASN A 172 -13.70 50.56 -24.42
CA ASN A 172 -13.74 49.64 -25.57
C ASN A 172 -13.11 50.31 -26.80
N SER A 173 -12.05 49.71 -27.36
CA SER A 173 -11.74 49.63 -28.80
C SER A 173 -10.26 49.35 -29.02
N ASN A 174 -9.94 48.25 -29.68
CA ASN A 174 -9.59 48.19 -31.11
C ASN A 174 -8.70 46.95 -31.34
N SER A 175 -9.26 45.90 -31.93
CA SER A 175 -9.20 45.59 -33.37
C SER A 175 -7.85 45.04 -33.82
N ASN A 176 -7.87 43.74 -34.10
CA ASN A 176 -7.33 43.07 -35.27
C ASN A 176 -6.31 43.84 -36.12
N ASN A 177 -5.19 43.17 -36.41
CA ASN A 177 -4.79 43.07 -37.80
C ASN A 177 -4.16 41.72 -38.17
N ASN A 178 -4.74 41.17 -39.23
CA ASN A 178 -4.30 39.99 -39.98
C ASN A 178 -3.05 40.29 -40.83
N ASN A 179 -2.52 39.20 -41.38
CA ASN A 179 -1.89 39.01 -42.70
C ASN A 179 -0.42 38.55 -42.61
N ASN A 180 0.06 37.54 -43.35
CA ASN A 180 -0.55 36.53 -44.21
C ASN A 180 0.58 35.56 -44.66
N SER A 181 0.23 34.31 -45.00
CA SER A 181 0.61 33.57 -46.23
C SER A 181 2.11 33.42 -46.59
N SER A 182 2.67 32.28 -47.01
CA SER A 182 2.16 31.23 -47.91
C SER A 182 3.21 30.11 -48.05
N ASP A 183 2.74 28.93 -48.51
CA ASP A 183 3.42 27.92 -49.34
C ASP A 183 4.49 27.00 -48.70
N LYS A 184 4.56 25.67 -48.93
CA LYS A 184 3.99 24.71 -49.90
C LYS A 184 4.18 23.29 -49.30
N LYS A 185 3.15 22.43 -49.26
CA LYS A 185 2.91 21.24 -50.11
C LYS A 185 4.00 20.13 -50.12
N GLN A 186 3.51 18.88 -49.94
CA GLN A 186 4.04 17.57 -50.37
C GLN A 186 5.17 17.03 -49.48
N GLN A 187 5.18 15.78 -48.97
CA GLN A 187 4.60 14.49 -49.36
C GLN A 187 4.20 13.69 -48.12
#